data_AF-A0A1V5WU34-F1
#
_entry.id   AF-A0A1V5WU34-F1
#
_cell.length_a   1.000
_cell.length_b   1.000
_cell.length_c   1.000
_cell.angle_alpha   90.00
_cell.angle_beta   90.00
_cell.angle_gamma   90.00
#
_symmetry.space_group_name_H-M   'P 1'
#
loop_
_entity.id
_entity.type
_entity.pdbx_description
1 polymer ?
#
loop_
_entity_poly.entity_id
_entity_poly.type
_entity_poly.pdbx_seq_one_letter_code
_entity_poly.pdbx_strand_id
1 'polypeptide(L)' 'MIIRIKDNGTARALTYDTQFRGIGVELPDTTVAGKTLYMGFIYNGDDTKWDLVASAQQE' A
#
# COMPACT_ATOMS: atom_id res chain seq x y z
N MET A 1 5.85 9.62 0.75
CA MET A 1 5.71 8.83 2.00
C MET A 1 5.94 7.36 1.67
N ILE A 2 6.57 6.60 2.57
CA ILE A 2 6.67 5.14 2.44
C ILE A 2 5.97 4.51 3.65
N ILE A 3 5.07 3.58 3.39
CA ILE A 3 4.44 2.74 4.41
C ILE A 3 5.08 1.35 4.35
N ARG A 4 5.45 0.81 5.50
CA ARG A 4 5.98 -0.55 5.66
C ARG A 4 5.12 -1.32 6.64
N ILE A 5 4.64 -2.49 6.24
CA ILE A 5 3.84 -3.39 7.07
C ILE A 5 4.56 -4.74 7.17
N LYS A 6 4.76 -5.24 8.40
CA LYS A 6 5.19 -6.62 8.64
C LYS A 6 3.98 -7.42 9.12
N ASP A 7 3.61 -8.44 8.37
CA ASP A 7 2.53 -9.33 8.75
C ASP A 7 2.92 -10.21 9.95
N ASN A 8 1.95 -10.51 10.83
CA ASN A 8 2.16 -11.22 12.09
C ASN A 8 1.85 -12.74 12.04
N GLY A 9 1.78 -13.34 10.86
CA GLY A 9 1.53 -14.76 10.67
C GLY A 9 0.08 -15.09 10.28
N THR A 10 -0.75 -14.08 10.04
CA THR A 10 -2.10 -14.25 9.49
C THR A 10 -2.40 -13.08 8.59
N ALA A 11 -2.64 -13.38 7.31
CA ALA A 11 -3.00 -12.39 6.30
C ALA A 11 -4.13 -11.47 6.79
N ARG A 12 -3.96 -10.17 6.61
CA ARG A 12 -4.91 -9.13 7.01
C ARG A 12 -5.40 -8.41 5.78
N ALA A 13 -6.71 -8.19 5.72
CA ALA A 13 -7.30 -7.29 4.74
C ALA A 13 -6.80 -5.87 5.01
N LEU A 14 -6.46 -5.16 3.94
CA LEU A 14 -6.11 -3.76 3.91
C LEU A 14 -7.25 -3.02 3.22
N THR A 15 -7.81 -2.04 3.90
CA THR A 15 -8.84 -1.16 3.35
C THR A 15 -8.30 0.25 3.30
N TYR A 16 -8.60 0.94 2.21
CA TYR A 16 -8.21 2.33 1.99
C TYR A 16 -9.46 3.19 1.91
N ASP A 17 -9.37 4.40 2.46
CA ASP A 17 -10.40 5.39 2.21
C ASP A 17 -10.28 5.97 0.79
N THR A 18 -11.11 6.96 0.48
CA THR A 18 -11.15 7.59 -0.84
C THR A 18 -9.94 8.47 -1.14
N GLN A 19 -9.06 8.74 -0.16
CA GLN A 19 -7.87 9.58 -0.32
C GLN A 19 -6.71 8.84 -1.00
N PHE A 20 -6.72 7.51 -1.00
CA PHE A 20 -5.66 6.71 -1.63
C PHE A 20 -6.08 6.25 -3.03
N ARG A 21 -5.11 6.26 -3.94
CA ARG A 21 -5.31 5.89 -5.35
C ARG A 21 -4.11 5.09 -5.85
N GLY A 22 -4.35 4.03 -6.62
CA GLY A 22 -3.30 3.35 -7.38
C GLY A 22 -2.96 4.10 -8.66
N ILE A 23 -1.67 4.31 -8.93
CA ILE A 23 -1.17 4.90 -10.19
C ILE A 23 -0.19 3.92 -10.83
N GLY A 24 -0.66 3.17 -11.83
CA GLY A 24 0.12 2.11 -12.49
C GLY A 24 0.41 0.88 -11.61
N VAL A 25 0.07 0.95 -10.32
CA VAL A 25 0.16 -0.12 -9.34
C VAL A 25 -1.15 -0.11 -8.55
N GLU A 26 -1.79 -1.26 -8.42
CA GLU A 26 -3.02 -1.41 -7.63
C GLU A 26 -2.71 -1.34 -6.14
N LEU A 27 -3.65 -0.81 -5.35
CA LEU A 27 -3.55 -0.80 -3.90
C LEU A 27 -3.65 -2.25 -3.38
N PRO A 28 -2.66 -2.76 -2.62
CA PRO A 28 -2.69 -4.11 -2.09
C PRO A 28 -3.90 -4.34 -1.16
N ASP A 29 -4.73 -5.33 -1.43
CA ASP A 29 -5.94 -5.60 -0.65
C ASP A 29 -5.70 -6.49 0.59
N THR A 30 -4.57 -7.19 0.64
CA THR A 30 -4.22 -8.15 1.68
C THR A 30 -2.72 -8.21 1.92
N THR A 31 -2.32 -8.45 3.18
CA THR A 31 -0.93 -8.79 3.51
C THR A 31 -0.67 -10.28 3.30
N VAL A 32 0.58 -10.63 2.99
CA VAL A 32 1.00 -12.04 2.94
C VAL A 32 1.55 -12.48 4.29
N ALA A 33 1.06 -13.62 4.80
CA ALA A 33 1.39 -14.15 6.12
C ALA A 33 2.90 -14.19 6.39
N GLY A 34 3.33 -13.49 7.44
CA GLY A 34 4.74 -13.43 7.86
C GLY A 34 5.69 -12.67 6.92
N LYS A 35 5.20 -12.03 5.84
CA LYS A 35 6.03 -11.28 4.89
C LYS A 35 5.99 -9.77 5.17
N THR A 36 6.89 -9.02 4.52
CA THR A 36 6.95 -7.55 4.63
C THR A 36 6.44 -6.91 3.35
N LEU A 37 5.49 -6.00 3.47
CA LEU A 37 4.95 -5.17 2.39
C LEU A 37 5.52 -3.74 2.49
N TYR A 38 6.00 -3.20 1.39
CA TYR A 38 6.39 -1.80 1.23
C TYR A 38 5.49 -1.13 0.20
N MET A 39 5.02 0.08 0.51
CA MET A 39 4.19 0.90 -0.38
C MET A 39 4.74 2.32 -0.44
N GLY A 40 5.02 2.78 -1.66
CA GLY A 40 5.53 4.12 -1.94
C GLY A 40 4.43 5.04 -2.45
N PHE A 41 4.11 6.07 -1.67
CA PHE A 41 3.09 7.07 -2.00
C PHE A 41 3.69 8.44 -2.31
N ILE A 42 3.14 9.12 -3.30
CA ILE A 42 3.40 10.53 -3.61
C ILE A 42 2.11 11.31 -3.32
N TYR A 43 2.21 12.45 -2.62
CA TYR A 43 1.04 13.30 -2.43
C TYR A 43 0.79 14.11 -3.70
N ASN A 44 -0.42 14.01 -4.24
CA ASN A 44 -0.91 14.85 -5.31
C ASN A 44 -1.75 15.98 -4.72
N GLY A 45 -1.22 17.20 -4.79
CA GLY A 45 -1.84 18.39 -4.23
C GLY A 45 -3.09 18.86 -4.98
N ASP A 46 -3.18 18.58 -6.28
CA ASP A 46 -4.31 19.03 -7.11
C ASP A 46 -5.57 18.21 -6.79
N ASP A 47 -5.41 16.89 -6.66
CA ASP A 47 -6.51 15.98 -6.31
C ASP A 47 -6.67 15.75 -4.80
N THR A 48 -5.74 16.25 -3.98
CA THR A 48 -5.67 16.00 -2.53
C THR A 48 -5.63 14.49 -2.21
N LYS A 49 -4.86 13.72 -2.98
CA LYS A 49 -4.78 12.24 -2.90
C LYS A 49 -3.36 11.73 -2.67
N TRP A 50 -3.26 10.54 -2.11
CA TRP A 50 -2.03 9.77 -2.04
C TRP A 50 -1.97 8.77 -3.19
N ASP A 51 -1.03 9.00 -4.10
CA ASP A 51 -0.81 8.18 -5.28
C ASP A 51 0.20 7.08 -4.97
N LEU A 52 -0.25 5.82 -4.96
CA LEU A 52 0.63 4.66 -4.89
C LEU A 52 1.31 4.49 -6.25
N VAL A 53 2.64 4.63 -6.27
CA VAL A 53 3.46 4.51 -7.49
C VAL A 53 4.33 3.26 -7.50
N ALA A 54 4.48 2.60 -6.35
CA ALA A 54 5.25 1.37 -6.21
C ALA A 54 4.78 0.57 -4.99
N SER A 55 4.69 -0.76 -5.14
CA SER A 55 4.53 -1.69 -4.03
C SER A 55 5.46 -2.88 -4.21
N ALA A 56 6.04 -3.37 -3.12
CA ALA A 56 6.89 -4.55 -3.14
C ALA A 56 6.61 -5.44 -1.93
N GLN A 57 6.49 -6.74 -2.18
CA GLN A 57 6.28 -7.76 -1.17
C GLN A 57 7.53 -8.63 -1.08
N GLN A 58 7.99 -8.93 0.13
CA GLN A 58 9.06 -9.90 0.33
C GLN A 58 8.65 -11.27 -0.24
N GLU A 59 9.53 -11.87 -1.05
CA GLU A 59 9.40 -13.27 -1.51
C GLU A 59 9.24 -14.26 -0.35
#